data_AF-G5EC63-F1
#
_entry.id   AF-G5EC63-F1
#
_cell.length_a   1.000
_cell.length_b   1.000
_cell.length_c   1.000
_cell.angle_alpha   90.00
_cell.angle_beta   90.00
_cell.angle_gamma   90.00
#
_symmetry.space_group_name_H-M   'P 1'
#
loop_
_entity.id
_entity.type
_entity.pdbx_description
1 polymer ?
#
loop_
_entity_poly.entity_id
_entity_poly.type
_entity_poly.pdbx_seq_one_letter_code
_entity_poly.pdbx_strand_id
1 'polypeptide(L)'
;MGQSVSRDDFIWTLTEQPHMSRREEIVKKYPEVKKLFGVDPSLKYVVSSLVIFQIFMCWLLQDADWILIILEAYFCGGIINHAMTLAIHDISHNTAFGNKYPLKNRFFGMWANLPIAVPISVSFKKYHVEHHRYLGEDGLDTDVPTTFEAEFFTTAPRKLLWLALQPFFYGFRPLIIYKKAPTDMEILNAIIQISFDLLILHFFGVKSLFYLLFGTIISMGLHPSAGHFISEHYAFKEDQETFSYYGLWNLCTFNVGYHVEHHDFPYIPGRDLPKLRAMAPEYYENLLKHTSMMQILTEFVVNPAMGPYARLKRKPRVAQEFYGNYQLFEYVEGFLHHIGVYRLQKFAVNVFDLNNNSKKLN
;
A
#
# COMPACT_ATOMS: atom_id res chain seq x y z
N MET A 1 -16.83 10.42 -30.55
CA MET A 1 -16.47 9.78 -29.26
C MET A 1 -14.96 9.88 -28.97
N GLY A 2 -14.32 11.03 -29.23
CA GLY A 2 -12.85 11.10 -29.34
C GLY A 2 -12.20 12.34 -28.74
N GLN A 3 -12.79 12.94 -27.71
CA GLN A 3 -12.04 13.96 -26.96
C GLN A 3 -10.85 13.28 -26.27
N SER A 4 -9.65 13.75 -26.62
CA SER A 4 -8.41 13.45 -25.91
C SER A 4 -8.37 14.26 -24.61
N VAL A 5 -7.50 13.87 -23.68
CA VAL A 5 -7.17 14.69 -22.51
C VAL A 5 -6.78 16.11 -22.94
N SER A 6 -7.11 17.09 -22.12
CA SER A 6 -6.84 18.51 -22.38
C SER A 6 -5.43 18.96 -21.96
N ARG A 7 -4.66 18.09 -21.31
CA ARG A 7 -3.29 18.34 -20.86
C ARG A 7 -2.33 17.33 -21.48
N ASP A 8 -1.13 17.79 -21.80
CA ASP A 8 -0.02 17.05 -22.40
C ASP A 8 1.21 16.95 -21.47
N ASP A 9 1.12 17.53 -20.28
CA ASP A 9 2.11 17.38 -19.20
C ASP A 9 1.41 17.34 -17.84
N PHE A 10 2.16 16.91 -16.82
CA PHE A 10 1.75 16.95 -15.42
C PHE A 10 1.62 18.38 -14.91
N ILE A 11 0.91 18.56 -13.79
CA ILE A 11 0.71 19.88 -13.18
C ILE A 11 1.92 20.19 -12.29
N TRP A 12 2.89 20.92 -12.84
CA TRP A 12 4.08 21.30 -12.10
C TRP A 12 3.79 22.40 -11.08
N THR A 13 4.09 22.13 -9.80
CA THR A 13 3.96 23.09 -8.71
C THR A 13 5.32 23.48 -8.14
N LEU A 14 5.40 24.74 -7.66
CA LEU A 14 6.55 25.30 -6.95
C LEU A 14 6.36 25.28 -5.43
N THR A 15 5.20 24.82 -4.94
CA THR A 15 4.88 24.76 -3.51
C THR A 15 5.30 23.42 -2.90
N GLU A 16 5.60 23.45 -1.60
CA GLU A 16 5.72 22.23 -0.80
C GLU A 16 4.38 21.49 -0.71
N GLN A 17 4.42 20.21 -0.33
CA GLN A 17 3.19 19.44 -0.09
C GLN A 17 2.40 20.04 1.09
N PRO A 18 1.06 20.17 0.99
CA PRO A 18 0.25 20.87 1.98
C PRO A 18 0.17 20.16 3.34
N HIS A 19 0.49 18.87 3.39
CA HIS A 19 0.37 18.06 4.61
C HIS A 19 1.39 18.41 5.69
N MET A 20 2.57 18.90 5.31
CA MET A 20 3.63 19.22 6.29
C MET A 20 3.24 20.45 7.11
N SER A 21 2.93 21.56 6.44
CA SER A 21 2.50 22.81 7.08
C SER A 21 1.19 22.63 7.84
N ARG A 22 0.18 21.96 7.25
CA ARG A 22 -1.09 21.70 7.92
C ARG A 22 -0.92 20.85 9.18
N ARG A 23 -0.07 19.81 9.16
CA ARG A 23 0.27 19.01 10.35
C ARG A 23 0.88 19.88 11.45
N GLU A 24 1.85 20.73 11.11
CA GLU A 24 2.50 21.62 12.08
C GLU A 24 1.52 22.60 12.73
N GLU A 25 0.64 23.19 11.93
CA GLU A 25 -0.41 24.10 12.41
C GLU A 25 -1.40 23.39 13.34
N ILE A 26 -1.89 22.21 12.96
CA ILE A 26 -2.81 21.41 13.78
C ILE A 26 -2.14 20.99 15.09
N VAL A 27 -0.89 20.51 15.08
CA VAL A 27 -0.18 20.13 16.31
C VAL A 27 0.02 21.32 17.25
N LYS A 28 0.25 22.52 16.69
CA LYS A 28 0.41 23.75 17.48
C LYS A 28 -0.91 24.20 18.10
N LYS A 29 -2.02 24.11 17.35
CA LYS A 29 -3.35 24.57 17.79
C LYS A 29 -4.08 23.55 18.67
N TYR A 30 -3.95 22.27 18.35
CA TYR A 30 -4.60 21.13 19.00
C TYR A 30 -3.57 20.06 19.40
N PRO A 31 -2.70 20.33 20.40
CA PRO A 31 -1.66 19.39 20.82
C PRO A 31 -2.21 18.03 21.31
N GLU A 32 -3.49 17.96 21.69
CA GLU A 32 -4.21 16.74 22.03
C GLU A 32 -4.38 15.76 20.86
N VAL A 33 -4.15 16.19 19.61
CA VAL A 33 -4.14 15.30 18.42
C VAL A 33 -3.19 14.12 18.60
N LYS A 34 -2.10 14.31 19.35
CA LYS A 34 -1.12 13.25 19.67
C LYS A 34 -1.72 12.08 20.46
N LYS A 35 -2.86 12.28 21.13
CA LYS A 35 -3.59 11.20 21.82
C LYS A 35 -4.30 10.24 20.85
N LEU A 36 -4.50 10.64 19.60
CA LEU A 36 -5.04 9.80 18.54
C LEU A 36 -3.96 8.92 17.89
N PHE A 37 -2.68 9.18 18.14
CA PHE A 37 -1.60 8.31 17.66
C PHE A 37 -1.61 7.00 18.44
N GLY A 38 -1.40 5.90 17.73
CA GLY A 38 -1.19 4.62 18.40
C GLY A 38 -1.67 3.43 17.61
N VAL A 39 -2.31 2.51 18.34
CA VAL A 39 -2.71 1.20 17.86
C VAL A 39 -4.23 1.13 17.81
N ASP A 40 -4.81 0.62 16.72
CA ASP A 40 -6.19 0.16 16.73
C ASP A 40 -6.25 -1.30 17.21
N PRO A 41 -6.75 -1.58 18.43
CA PRO A 41 -6.78 -2.94 18.96
C PRO A 41 -7.72 -3.87 18.19
N SER A 42 -8.73 -3.32 17.49
CA SER A 42 -9.69 -4.12 16.71
C SER A 42 -9.12 -4.60 15.37
N LEU A 43 -8.23 -3.84 14.74
CA LEU A 43 -7.72 -4.11 13.39
C LEU A 43 -7.25 -5.55 13.22
N LYS A 44 -6.50 -6.09 14.20
CA LYS A 44 -5.98 -7.46 14.14
C LYS A 44 -7.06 -8.54 14.11
N TYR A 45 -8.18 -8.32 14.80
CA TYR A 45 -9.29 -9.27 14.85
C TYR A 45 -10.14 -9.18 13.58
N VAL A 46 -10.41 -7.96 13.10
CA VAL A 46 -11.17 -7.74 11.87
C VAL A 46 -10.44 -8.36 10.67
N VAL A 47 -9.15 -8.02 10.50
CA VAL A 47 -8.30 -8.56 9.43
C VAL A 47 -8.22 -10.09 9.49
N SER A 48 -7.99 -10.66 10.67
CA SER A 48 -7.91 -12.12 10.80
C SER A 48 -9.23 -12.80 10.45
N SER A 49 -10.36 -12.18 10.80
CA SER A 49 -11.68 -12.68 10.45
C SER A 49 -11.91 -12.66 8.94
N LEU A 50 -11.48 -11.60 8.24
CA LEU A 50 -11.58 -11.49 6.78
C LEU A 50 -10.70 -12.52 6.06
N VAL A 51 -9.47 -12.78 6.54
CA VAL A 51 -8.59 -13.82 5.98
C VAL A 51 -9.23 -15.20 6.11
N ILE A 52 -9.72 -15.54 7.32
CA ILE A 52 -10.39 -16.83 7.56
C ILE A 52 -11.65 -16.95 6.70
N PHE A 53 -12.43 -15.89 6.57
CA PHE A 53 -13.62 -15.88 5.74
C PHE A 53 -13.30 -16.09 4.25
N GLN A 54 -12.21 -15.51 3.73
CA GLN A 54 -11.81 -15.76 2.35
C GLN A 54 -11.37 -17.21 2.12
N ILE A 55 -10.67 -17.82 3.08
CA ILE A 55 -10.35 -19.25 3.03
C ILE A 55 -11.64 -20.10 3.06
N PHE A 56 -12.62 -19.71 3.87
CA PHE A 56 -13.94 -20.35 3.90
C PHE A 56 -14.68 -20.22 2.56
N MET A 57 -14.62 -19.06 1.90
CA MET A 57 -15.19 -18.89 0.56
C MET A 57 -14.50 -19.77 -0.48
N CYS A 58 -13.18 -19.94 -0.41
CA CYS A 58 -12.46 -20.90 -1.25
C CYS A 58 -13.00 -22.34 -1.06
N TRP A 59 -13.22 -22.77 0.18
CA TRP A 59 -13.81 -24.08 0.45
C TRP A 59 -15.24 -24.21 -0.10
N LEU A 60 -16.08 -23.19 0.03
CA LEU A 60 -17.45 -23.20 -0.51
C LEU A 60 -17.51 -23.23 -2.04
N LEU A 61 -16.57 -22.55 -2.70
CA LEU A 61 -16.58 -22.33 -4.15
C LEU A 61 -15.78 -23.37 -4.96
N GLN A 62 -15.11 -24.31 -4.30
CA GLN A 62 -14.21 -25.27 -4.95
C GLN A 62 -14.87 -26.05 -6.10
N ASP A 63 -16.14 -26.43 -5.95
CA ASP A 63 -16.91 -27.19 -6.94
C ASP A 63 -17.95 -26.34 -7.69
N ALA A 64 -18.08 -25.05 -7.37
CA ALA A 64 -19.08 -24.16 -7.94
C ALA A 64 -18.90 -23.93 -9.45
N ASP A 65 -19.97 -23.56 -10.16
CA ASP A 65 -19.90 -23.16 -11.56
C ASP A 65 -19.13 -21.85 -11.75
N TRP A 66 -18.48 -21.70 -12.92
CA TRP A 66 -17.67 -20.51 -13.24
C TRP A 66 -18.46 -19.20 -13.16
N ILE A 67 -19.75 -19.20 -13.49
CA ILE A 67 -20.60 -18.02 -13.38
C ILE A 67 -20.70 -17.58 -11.91
N LEU A 68 -20.97 -18.52 -10.99
CA LEU A 68 -21.05 -18.23 -9.57
C LEU A 68 -19.69 -17.74 -9.04
N ILE A 69 -18.59 -18.36 -9.46
CA ILE A 69 -17.24 -17.94 -9.08
C ILE A 69 -16.95 -16.50 -9.49
N ILE A 70 -17.29 -16.11 -10.73
CA ILE A 70 -17.07 -14.74 -11.21
C ILE A 70 -17.94 -13.73 -10.43
N LEU A 71 -19.20 -14.08 -10.16
CA LEU A 71 -20.11 -13.23 -9.38
C LEU A 71 -19.60 -13.04 -7.94
N GLU A 72 -19.25 -14.13 -7.26
CA GLU A 72 -18.72 -14.07 -5.89
C GLU A 72 -17.36 -13.38 -5.85
N ALA A 73 -16.49 -13.62 -6.83
CA ALA A 73 -15.21 -12.91 -6.93
C ALA A 73 -15.38 -11.41 -7.13
N TYR A 74 -16.48 -10.96 -7.76
CA TYR A 74 -16.82 -9.53 -7.88
C TYR A 74 -17.42 -8.98 -6.57
N PHE A 75 -18.52 -9.58 -6.10
CA PHE A 75 -19.33 -9.02 -5.01
C PHE A 75 -18.81 -9.33 -3.60
N CYS A 76 -18.10 -10.44 -3.41
CA CYS A 76 -17.53 -10.83 -2.13
C CYS A 76 -16.00 -10.71 -2.17
N GLY A 77 -15.37 -11.42 -3.10
CA GLY A 77 -13.93 -11.47 -3.29
C GLY A 77 -13.32 -10.09 -3.48
N GLY A 78 -13.88 -9.30 -4.39
CA GLY A 78 -13.39 -7.96 -4.73
C GLY A 78 -13.51 -6.98 -3.57
N ILE A 79 -14.64 -6.98 -2.85
CA ILE A 79 -14.84 -6.12 -1.68
C ILE A 79 -13.84 -6.46 -0.58
N ILE A 80 -13.69 -7.74 -0.24
CA ILE A 80 -12.83 -8.16 0.87
C ILE A 80 -11.36 -8.05 0.48
N ASN A 81 -10.95 -8.42 -0.73
CA ASN A 81 -9.57 -8.25 -1.16
C ASN A 81 -9.16 -6.78 -1.23
N HIS A 82 -10.08 -5.90 -1.65
CA HIS A 82 -9.83 -4.47 -1.54
C HIS A 82 -9.70 -4.03 -0.09
N ALA A 83 -10.60 -4.46 0.80
CA ALA A 83 -10.44 -4.22 2.23
C ALA A 83 -9.06 -4.70 2.72
N MET A 84 -8.59 -5.86 2.26
CA MET A 84 -7.26 -6.37 2.63
C MET A 84 -6.12 -5.48 2.14
N THR A 85 -6.20 -4.92 0.94
CA THR A 85 -5.20 -3.93 0.46
C THR A 85 -5.14 -2.71 1.39
N LEU A 86 -6.28 -2.24 1.88
CA LEU A 86 -6.36 -1.10 2.79
C LEU A 86 -5.99 -1.44 4.23
N ALA A 87 -6.22 -2.68 4.65
CA ALA A 87 -5.70 -3.15 5.92
C ALA A 87 -4.17 -3.18 5.90
N ILE A 88 -3.56 -3.65 4.80
CA ILE A 88 -2.10 -3.58 4.59
C ILE A 88 -1.63 -2.13 4.64
N HIS A 89 -2.37 -1.21 4.03
CA HIS A 89 -2.08 0.22 4.10
C HIS A 89 -2.02 0.73 5.55
N ASP A 90 -3.03 0.47 6.38
CA ASP A 90 -3.02 0.90 7.79
C ASP A 90 -1.90 0.19 8.60
N ILE A 91 -1.75 -1.13 8.43
CA ILE A 91 -0.65 -1.93 9.03
C ILE A 91 0.72 -1.38 8.63
N SER A 92 0.85 -0.81 7.42
CA SER A 92 2.08 -0.23 6.93
C SER A 92 2.54 0.96 7.78
N HIS A 93 1.61 1.67 8.41
CA HIS A 93 1.88 2.74 9.38
C HIS A 93 2.06 2.24 10.82
N ASN A 94 2.19 0.92 10.99
CA ASN A 94 2.37 0.23 12.25
C ASN A 94 1.20 0.39 13.24
N THR A 95 -0.02 0.65 12.77
CA THR A 95 -1.21 0.90 13.62
C THR A 95 -1.82 -0.40 14.18
N ALA A 96 -1.37 -1.59 13.76
CA ALA A 96 -1.86 -2.86 14.32
C ALA A 96 -1.16 -3.28 15.63
N PHE A 97 0.14 -3.01 15.76
CA PHE A 97 0.93 -3.38 16.96
C PHE A 97 1.81 -2.24 17.50
N GLY A 98 1.87 -1.11 16.82
CA GLY A 98 2.66 0.06 17.22
C GLY A 98 4.10 0.01 16.74
N ASN A 99 4.76 1.18 16.79
CA ASN A 99 6.14 1.38 16.31
C ASN A 99 7.20 0.57 17.08
N LYS A 100 6.89 0.14 18.32
CA LYS A 100 7.79 -0.69 19.13
C LYS A 100 7.95 -2.12 18.57
N TYR A 101 7.02 -2.58 17.73
CA TYR A 101 7.00 -3.95 17.23
C TYR A 101 6.93 -4.00 15.68
N PRO A 102 7.96 -3.50 14.97
CA PRO A 102 7.94 -3.41 13.51
C PRO A 102 7.76 -4.79 12.85
N LEU A 103 8.44 -5.84 13.35
CA LEU A 103 8.27 -7.19 12.80
C LEU A 103 6.87 -7.77 13.02
N LYS A 104 6.20 -7.49 14.14
CA LYS A 104 4.82 -7.95 14.34
C LYS A 104 3.88 -7.34 13.29
N ASN A 105 4.05 -6.05 12.98
CA ASN A 105 3.32 -5.40 11.90
C ASN A 105 3.67 -6.00 10.53
N ARG A 106 4.95 -6.34 10.27
CA ARG A 106 5.36 -7.00 9.01
C ARG A 106 4.69 -8.36 8.81
N PHE A 107 4.82 -9.24 9.80
CA PHE A 107 4.22 -10.58 9.73
C PHE A 107 2.70 -10.52 9.64
N PHE A 108 2.08 -9.58 10.36
CA PHE A 108 0.64 -9.39 10.25
C PHE A 108 0.22 -8.79 8.91
N GLY A 109 1.04 -7.94 8.30
CA GLY A 109 0.85 -7.49 6.92
C GLY A 109 0.91 -8.65 5.92
N MET A 110 1.85 -9.58 6.09
CA MET A 110 1.91 -10.81 5.27
C MET A 110 0.69 -11.70 5.49
N TRP A 111 0.18 -11.81 6.71
CA TRP A 111 -1.08 -12.50 7.02
C TRP A 111 -2.28 -11.84 6.33
N ALA A 112 -2.37 -10.51 6.41
CA ALA A 112 -3.39 -9.73 5.72
C ALA A 112 -3.30 -9.86 4.19
N ASN A 113 -2.12 -10.17 3.66
CA ASN A 113 -1.85 -10.32 2.24
C ASN A 113 -2.39 -11.63 1.66
N LEU A 114 -2.57 -12.68 2.46
CA LEU A 114 -2.85 -14.02 1.94
C LEU A 114 -4.02 -14.06 0.93
N PRO A 115 -5.20 -13.46 1.21
CA PRO A 115 -6.32 -13.48 0.26
C PRO A 115 -6.07 -12.73 -1.05
N ILE A 116 -5.08 -11.84 -1.09
CA ILE A 116 -4.76 -11.03 -2.28
C ILE A 116 -4.12 -11.89 -3.40
N ALA A 117 -3.52 -13.04 -3.05
CA ALA A 117 -2.86 -13.97 -3.97
C ALA A 117 -1.62 -13.40 -4.72
N VAL A 118 -1.12 -12.24 -4.30
CA VAL A 118 0.08 -11.59 -4.88
C VAL A 118 0.87 -10.94 -3.73
N PRO A 119 2.19 -11.18 -3.59
CA PRO A 119 2.96 -10.75 -2.41
C PRO A 119 3.27 -9.24 -2.43
N ILE A 120 2.31 -8.41 -2.00
CA ILE A 120 2.44 -6.96 -2.06
C ILE A 120 2.81 -6.31 -0.73
N SER A 121 2.56 -6.92 0.43
CA SER A 121 2.54 -6.24 1.72
C SER A 121 3.85 -5.50 2.05
N VAL A 122 4.99 -6.17 1.90
CA VAL A 122 6.28 -5.55 2.24
C VAL A 122 6.69 -4.50 1.21
N SER A 123 6.53 -4.78 -0.07
CA SER A 123 6.83 -3.83 -1.16
C SER A 123 5.92 -2.61 -1.10
N PHE A 124 4.63 -2.80 -0.83
CA PHE A 124 3.64 -1.75 -0.66
C PHE A 124 4.13 -0.77 0.41
N LYS A 125 4.46 -1.24 1.62
CA LYS A 125 4.97 -0.32 2.65
C LYS A 125 6.24 0.41 2.22
N LYS A 126 7.19 -0.31 1.59
CA LYS A 126 8.48 0.26 1.16
C LYS A 126 8.28 1.52 0.31
N TYR A 127 7.32 1.48 -0.61
CA TYR A 127 7.01 2.60 -1.51
C TYR A 127 5.98 3.58 -0.93
N HIS A 128 4.99 3.08 -0.19
CA HIS A 128 3.91 3.89 0.37
C HIS A 128 4.38 4.86 1.47
N VAL A 129 5.34 4.46 2.31
CA VAL A 129 5.95 5.38 3.29
C VAL A 129 6.68 6.54 2.59
N GLU A 130 7.25 6.28 1.41
CA GLU A 130 7.90 7.31 0.61
C GLU A 130 6.91 8.21 -0.11
N HIS A 131 5.80 7.66 -0.59
CA HIS A 131 4.70 8.45 -1.12
C HIS A 131 4.23 9.52 -0.12
N HIS A 132 4.05 9.17 1.16
CA HIS A 132 3.76 10.17 2.21
C HIS A 132 4.90 11.17 2.45
N ARG A 133 6.15 10.76 2.24
CA ARG A 133 7.32 11.60 2.50
C ARG A 133 7.61 12.56 1.35
N TYR A 134 7.41 12.11 0.12
CA TYR A 134 7.86 12.71 -1.12
C TYR A 134 6.69 12.93 -2.09
N LEU A 135 5.48 13.22 -1.58
CA LEU A 135 4.26 13.35 -2.37
C LEU A 135 4.46 14.21 -3.64
N GLY A 136 4.23 13.60 -4.80
CA GLY A 136 4.37 14.25 -6.10
C GLY A 136 5.81 14.64 -6.50
N GLU A 137 6.84 14.27 -5.73
CA GLU A 137 8.23 14.51 -6.12
C GLU A 137 8.65 13.56 -7.24
N ASP A 138 9.09 14.17 -8.35
CA ASP A 138 9.44 13.44 -9.57
C ASP A 138 10.57 12.43 -9.33
N GLY A 139 10.36 11.19 -9.79
CA GLY A 139 11.29 10.08 -9.58
C GLY A 139 11.26 9.47 -8.18
N LEU A 140 10.55 10.03 -7.19
CA LEU A 140 10.51 9.48 -5.82
C LEU A 140 9.12 8.91 -5.50
N ASP A 141 8.06 9.62 -5.84
CA ASP A 141 6.69 9.16 -5.63
C ASP A 141 6.25 8.19 -6.73
N THR A 142 6.28 6.89 -6.43
CA THR A 142 5.88 5.85 -7.37
C THR A 142 4.37 5.75 -7.56
N ASP A 143 3.55 6.53 -6.84
CA ASP A 143 2.11 6.59 -7.07
C ASP A 143 1.75 7.41 -8.32
N VAL A 144 2.61 8.36 -8.72
CA VAL A 144 2.40 9.19 -9.92
C VAL A 144 2.66 8.36 -11.19
N PRO A 145 1.75 8.34 -12.20
CA PRO A 145 1.94 7.60 -13.44
C PRO A 145 3.23 7.92 -14.18
N THR A 146 3.75 6.96 -14.93
CA THR A 146 4.85 7.21 -15.87
C THR A 146 4.43 8.13 -17.01
N THR A 147 5.39 8.80 -17.65
CA THR A 147 5.14 9.61 -18.85
C THR A 147 4.47 8.78 -19.95
N PHE A 148 4.90 7.53 -20.17
CA PHE A 148 4.25 6.63 -21.14
C PHE A 148 2.76 6.41 -20.83
N GLU A 149 2.41 6.13 -19.58
CA GLU A 149 1.01 5.96 -19.19
C GLU A 149 0.20 7.23 -19.51
N ALA A 150 0.77 8.41 -19.23
CA ALA A 150 0.11 9.68 -19.47
C ALA A 150 -0.04 10.04 -20.95
N GLU A 151 0.97 9.78 -21.77
CA GLU A 151 0.95 10.02 -23.22
C GLU A 151 0.04 9.04 -23.97
N PHE A 152 -0.03 7.78 -23.53
CA PHE A 152 -0.74 6.74 -24.25
C PHE A 152 -2.24 6.71 -23.95
N PHE A 153 -2.62 6.86 -22.67
CA PHE A 153 -4.00 6.65 -22.20
C PHE A 153 -4.82 7.95 -22.16
N THR A 154 -4.99 8.55 -23.34
CA THR A 154 -5.50 9.93 -23.50
C THR A 154 -6.97 10.02 -23.93
N THR A 155 -7.57 8.95 -24.44
CA THR A 155 -8.98 8.94 -24.88
C THR A 155 -9.86 8.12 -23.95
N ALA A 156 -11.16 8.36 -23.91
CA ALA A 156 -12.08 7.63 -23.02
C ALA A 156 -11.93 6.08 -23.09
N PRO A 157 -11.92 5.42 -24.26
CA PRO A 157 -11.70 3.97 -24.33
C PRO A 157 -10.34 3.54 -23.78
N ARG A 158 -9.29 4.34 -24.01
CA ARG A 158 -7.95 4.05 -23.47
C ARG A 158 -7.92 4.28 -21.97
N LYS A 159 -8.52 5.34 -21.44
CA LYS A 159 -8.63 5.57 -19.99
C LYS A 159 -9.40 4.46 -19.28
N LEU A 160 -10.44 3.90 -19.90
CA LEU A 160 -11.12 2.70 -19.40
C LEU A 160 -10.18 1.48 -19.39
N LEU A 161 -9.40 1.28 -20.46
CA LEU A 161 -8.38 0.22 -20.51
C LEU A 161 -7.29 0.44 -19.44
N TRP A 162 -6.90 1.69 -19.17
CA TRP A 162 -5.95 2.03 -18.12
C TRP A 162 -6.48 1.61 -16.75
N LEU A 163 -7.75 1.88 -16.44
CA LEU A 163 -8.40 1.39 -15.22
C LEU A 163 -8.42 -0.15 -15.14
N ALA A 164 -8.60 -0.85 -16.26
CA ALA A 164 -8.54 -2.32 -16.27
C ALA A 164 -7.12 -2.87 -16.02
N LEU A 165 -6.08 -2.13 -16.44
CA LEU A 165 -4.68 -2.51 -16.32
C LEU A 165 -4.00 -1.97 -15.04
N GLN A 166 -4.72 -1.20 -14.25
CA GLN A 166 -4.26 -0.56 -13.04
C GLN A 166 -3.46 -1.48 -12.08
N PRO A 167 -3.92 -2.70 -11.73
CA PRO A 167 -3.14 -3.60 -10.87
C PRO A 167 -1.72 -3.89 -11.40
N PHE A 168 -1.54 -3.93 -12.72
CA PHE A 168 -0.23 -4.13 -13.34
C PHE A 168 0.62 -2.87 -13.26
N PHE A 169 0.03 -1.68 -13.48
CA PHE A 169 0.78 -0.44 -13.33
C PHE A 169 1.29 -0.25 -11.90
N TYR A 170 0.47 -0.49 -10.87
CA TYR A 170 0.97 -0.41 -9.49
C TYR A 170 2.04 -1.46 -9.17
N GLY A 171 1.98 -2.63 -9.81
CA GLY A 171 3.02 -3.66 -9.67
C GLY A 171 4.36 -3.28 -10.32
N PHE A 172 4.33 -2.71 -11.53
CA PHE A 172 5.54 -2.50 -12.33
C PHE A 172 6.10 -1.07 -12.29
N ARG A 173 5.25 -0.06 -12.09
CA ARG A 173 5.66 1.35 -12.06
C ARG A 173 6.75 1.65 -11.04
N PRO A 174 6.75 1.08 -9.81
CA PRO A 174 7.86 1.26 -8.88
C PRO A 174 9.21 0.76 -9.43
N LEU A 175 9.20 -0.27 -10.30
CA LEU A 175 10.41 -0.81 -10.94
C LEU A 175 10.93 0.07 -12.09
N ILE A 176 10.17 1.08 -12.50
CA ILE A 176 10.53 2.04 -13.54
C ILE A 176 10.92 3.38 -12.91
N ILE A 177 10.07 3.92 -12.03
CA ILE A 177 10.23 5.24 -11.42
C ILE A 177 11.35 5.25 -10.39
N TYR A 178 11.29 4.37 -9.38
CA TYR A 178 12.25 4.34 -8.28
C TYR A 178 12.69 2.91 -7.97
N LYS A 179 13.69 2.45 -8.73
CA LYS A 179 14.25 1.11 -8.59
C LYS A 179 14.93 0.96 -7.24
N LYS A 180 14.56 -0.09 -6.50
CA LYS A 180 15.15 -0.43 -5.20
C LYS A 180 15.54 -1.88 -5.14
N ALA A 181 16.57 -2.18 -4.36
CA ALA A 181 16.96 -3.56 -4.11
C ALA A 181 15.83 -4.32 -3.40
N PRO A 182 15.59 -5.59 -3.77
CA PRO A 182 14.74 -6.48 -3.00
C PRO A 182 15.29 -6.66 -1.58
N THR A 183 14.41 -6.63 -0.59
CA THR A 183 14.74 -6.89 0.81
C THR A 183 14.52 -8.37 1.16
N ASP A 184 15.16 -8.84 2.22
CA ASP A 184 14.93 -10.18 2.75
C ASP A 184 13.47 -10.41 3.19
N MET A 185 12.82 -9.37 3.71
CA MET A 185 11.39 -9.39 4.05
C MET A 185 10.49 -9.49 2.81
N GLU A 186 10.86 -8.91 1.66
CA GLU A 186 10.12 -9.09 0.40
C GLU A 186 10.25 -10.53 -0.11
N ILE A 187 11.45 -11.11 -0.03
CA ILE A 187 11.68 -12.53 -0.37
C ILE A 187 10.82 -13.43 0.54
N LEU A 188 10.81 -13.17 1.85
CA LEU A 188 9.98 -13.91 2.79
C LEU A 188 8.48 -13.75 2.50
N ASN A 189 8.02 -12.53 2.17
CA ASN A 189 6.63 -12.30 1.77
C ASN A 189 6.27 -13.13 0.54
N ALA A 190 7.15 -13.20 -0.47
CA ALA A 190 6.94 -13.99 -1.68
C ALA A 190 6.86 -15.49 -1.37
N ILE A 191 7.77 -16.02 -0.54
CA ILE A 191 7.75 -17.42 -0.12
C ILE A 191 6.44 -17.77 0.60
N ILE A 192 6.02 -16.94 1.55
CA ILE A 192 4.77 -17.15 2.31
C ILE A 192 3.56 -17.11 1.37
N GLN A 193 3.48 -16.13 0.48
CA GLN A 193 2.35 -16.00 -0.43
C GLN A 193 2.28 -17.16 -1.42
N ILE A 194 3.39 -17.49 -2.08
CA ILE A 194 3.44 -18.62 -3.03
C ILE A 194 3.07 -19.93 -2.33
N SER A 195 3.54 -20.14 -1.10
CA SER A 195 3.17 -21.32 -0.32
C SER A 195 1.67 -21.36 -0.03
N PHE A 196 1.08 -20.23 0.36
CA PHE A 196 -0.36 -20.13 0.58
C PHE A 196 -1.17 -20.39 -0.71
N ASP A 197 -0.78 -19.80 -1.83
CA ASP A 197 -1.46 -19.99 -3.11
C ASP A 197 -1.40 -21.45 -3.56
N LEU A 198 -0.26 -22.13 -3.36
CA LEU A 198 -0.11 -23.57 -3.61
C LEU A 198 -0.99 -24.41 -2.68
N LEU A 199 -1.17 -24.01 -1.41
CA LEU A 199 -2.08 -24.68 -0.49
C LEU A 199 -3.55 -24.51 -0.93
N ILE A 200 -3.96 -23.30 -1.35
CA ILE A 200 -5.30 -23.06 -1.91
C ILE A 200 -5.52 -23.92 -3.15
N LEU A 201 -4.54 -23.97 -4.06
CA LEU A 201 -4.61 -24.80 -5.27
C LEU A 201 -4.72 -26.30 -4.93
N HIS A 202 -3.95 -26.77 -3.94
CA HIS A 202 -3.95 -28.17 -3.53
C HIS A 202 -5.25 -28.60 -2.84
N PHE A 203 -5.77 -27.78 -1.91
CA PHE A 203 -6.93 -28.14 -1.09
C PHE A 203 -8.28 -27.77 -1.72
N PHE A 204 -8.36 -26.68 -2.49
CA PHE A 204 -9.62 -26.13 -3.00
C PHE A 204 -9.65 -25.95 -4.53
N GLY A 205 -8.57 -26.29 -5.23
CA GLY A 205 -8.51 -26.29 -6.69
C GLY A 205 -8.38 -24.91 -7.35
N VAL A 206 -8.26 -24.93 -8.68
CA VAL A 206 -7.97 -23.75 -9.51
C VAL A 206 -9.07 -22.69 -9.47
N LYS A 207 -10.33 -23.10 -9.31
CA LYS A 207 -11.50 -22.22 -9.21
C LYS A 207 -11.39 -21.27 -8.02
N SER A 208 -10.94 -21.79 -6.89
CA SER A 208 -10.76 -21.05 -5.64
C SER A 208 -9.58 -20.08 -5.70
N LEU A 209 -8.48 -20.48 -6.33
CA LEU A 209 -7.35 -19.58 -6.59
C LEU A 209 -7.75 -18.45 -7.57
N PHE A 210 -8.52 -18.79 -8.61
CA PHE A 210 -9.07 -17.79 -9.54
C PHE A 210 -9.99 -16.80 -8.81
N TYR A 211 -10.84 -17.25 -7.89
CA TYR A 211 -11.69 -16.37 -7.08
C TYR A 211 -10.88 -15.28 -6.34
N LEU A 212 -9.76 -15.67 -5.70
CA LEU A 212 -8.87 -14.71 -5.02
C LEU A 212 -8.17 -13.76 -6.01
N LEU A 213 -7.54 -14.30 -7.06
CA LEU A 213 -6.82 -13.50 -8.05
C LEU A 213 -7.72 -12.54 -8.81
N PHE A 214 -8.88 -13.02 -9.27
CA PHE A 214 -9.85 -12.20 -9.99
C PHE A 214 -10.45 -11.13 -9.08
N GLY A 215 -10.77 -11.48 -7.82
CA GLY A 215 -11.20 -10.52 -6.80
C GLY A 215 -10.19 -9.40 -6.62
N THR A 216 -8.89 -9.72 -6.50
CA THR A 216 -7.82 -8.72 -6.45
C THR A 216 -7.79 -7.84 -7.70
N ILE A 217 -7.69 -8.44 -8.89
CA ILE A 217 -7.57 -7.72 -10.16
C ILE A 217 -8.76 -6.77 -10.38
N ILE A 218 -9.99 -7.26 -10.18
CA ILE A 218 -11.19 -6.44 -10.43
C ILE A 218 -11.30 -5.30 -9.42
N SER A 219 -10.97 -5.57 -8.16
CA SER A 219 -11.03 -4.60 -7.06
C SER A 219 -10.02 -3.47 -7.15
N MET A 220 -8.93 -3.71 -7.89
CA MET A 220 -7.90 -2.72 -8.19
C MET A 220 -8.13 -1.94 -9.48
N GLY A 221 -9.19 -2.27 -10.24
CA GLY A 221 -9.48 -1.68 -11.55
C GLY A 221 -10.94 -1.28 -11.75
N LEU A 222 -11.77 -2.18 -12.29
CA LEU A 222 -13.13 -1.89 -12.74
C LEU A 222 -14.23 -2.12 -11.68
N HIS A 223 -13.87 -2.19 -10.41
CA HIS A 223 -14.80 -2.28 -9.29
C HIS A 223 -15.01 -0.87 -8.68
N PRO A 224 -16.21 -0.53 -8.17
CA PRO A 224 -16.45 0.78 -7.55
C PRO A 224 -15.44 1.13 -6.45
N SER A 225 -14.93 0.14 -5.71
CA SER A 225 -13.92 0.38 -4.67
C SER A 225 -12.56 0.87 -5.21
N ALA A 226 -12.24 0.59 -6.48
CA ALA A 226 -11.03 1.09 -7.13
C ALA A 226 -11.06 2.62 -7.34
N GLY A 227 -12.22 3.27 -7.14
CA GLY A 227 -12.36 4.72 -7.22
C GLY A 227 -11.38 5.46 -6.30
N HIS A 228 -10.96 4.85 -5.18
CA HIS A 228 -10.03 5.49 -4.24
C HIS A 228 -8.67 5.80 -4.89
N PHE A 229 -8.11 4.88 -5.70
CA PHE A 229 -6.83 5.07 -6.41
C PHE A 229 -6.81 6.33 -7.30
N ILE A 230 -7.98 6.74 -7.79
CA ILE A 230 -8.11 8.00 -8.54
C ILE A 230 -8.43 9.15 -7.60
N SER A 231 -9.44 8.97 -6.73
CA SER A 231 -9.99 10.04 -5.90
C SER A 231 -8.94 10.69 -5.01
N GLU A 232 -8.00 9.89 -4.53
CA GLU A 232 -7.10 10.28 -3.46
C GLU A 232 -6.08 11.32 -3.89
N HIS A 233 -5.54 11.22 -5.12
CA HIS A 233 -4.37 12.01 -5.55
C HIS A 233 -4.47 12.63 -6.94
N TYR A 234 -5.54 12.40 -7.69
CA TYR A 234 -5.73 13.06 -8.97
C TYR A 234 -6.30 14.47 -8.80
N ALA A 235 -5.80 15.41 -9.60
CA ALA A 235 -6.10 16.83 -9.51
C ALA A 235 -7.50 17.17 -10.04
N PHE A 236 -8.54 16.88 -9.25
CA PHE A 236 -9.91 17.36 -9.50
C PHE A 236 -10.06 18.88 -9.26
N LYS A 237 -9.11 19.47 -8.54
CA LYS A 237 -8.96 20.90 -8.30
C LYS A 237 -7.47 21.24 -8.34
N GLU A 238 -7.05 22.22 -9.14
CA GLU A 238 -5.62 22.43 -9.44
C GLU A 238 -4.75 22.80 -8.23
N ASP A 239 -5.33 23.41 -7.21
CA ASP A 239 -4.66 23.85 -5.98
C ASP A 239 -4.83 22.84 -4.81
N GLN A 240 -5.34 21.63 -5.08
CA GLN A 240 -5.53 20.59 -4.07
C GLN A 240 -4.99 19.25 -4.57
N GLU A 241 -4.15 18.62 -3.76
CA GLU A 241 -3.37 17.45 -4.17
C GLU A 241 -3.86 16.14 -3.56
N THR A 242 -4.76 16.25 -2.59
CA THR A 242 -5.30 15.11 -1.86
C THR A 242 -6.75 15.38 -1.54
N PHE A 243 -7.61 14.37 -1.72
CA PHE A 243 -9.04 14.51 -1.54
C PHE A 243 -9.57 13.41 -0.64
N SER A 244 -10.56 13.76 0.18
CA SER A 244 -11.24 12.83 1.06
C SER A 244 -12.62 12.45 0.51
N TYR A 245 -13.12 11.30 0.98
CA TYR A 245 -14.45 10.76 0.79
C TYR A 245 -14.99 10.26 2.13
N TYR A 246 -16.15 10.77 2.56
CA TYR A 246 -16.74 10.45 3.88
C TYR A 246 -17.99 9.55 3.79
N GLY A 247 -18.19 8.85 2.68
CA GLY A 247 -19.37 8.01 2.47
C GLY A 247 -19.22 6.57 2.99
N LEU A 248 -20.20 5.73 2.64
CA LEU A 248 -20.40 4.39 3.21
C LEU A 248 -19.26 3.40 2.92
N TRP A 249 -18.46 3.59 1.86
CA TRP A 249 -17.32 2.71 1.59
C TRP A 249 -16.35 2.62 2.77
N ASN A 250 -16.24 3.68 3.59
CA ASN A 250 -15.41 3.69 4.80
C ASN A 250 -15.71 2.55 5.80
N LEU A 251 -16.90 1.96 5.75
CA LEU A 251 -17.27 0.81 6.58
C LEU A 251 -16.47 -0.46 6.26
N CYS A 252 -16.02 -0.63 5.02
CA CYS A 252 -15.18 -1.75 4.59
C CYS A 252 -13.77 -1.32 4.11
N THR A 253 -13.48 -0.02 4.12
CA THR A 253 -12.18 0.54 3.72
C THR A 253 -11.39 1.16 4.88
N PHE A 254 -11.72 0.78 6.12
CA PHE A 254 -11.01 1.21 7.34
C PHE A 254 -10.88 2.74 7.46
N ASN A 255 -11.90 3.49 7.03
CA ASN A 255 -11.89 4.96 6.96
C ASN A 255 -10.74 5.57 6.13
N VAL A 256 -10.14 4.85 5.17
CA VAL A 256 -9.09 5.43 4.30
C VAL A 256 -9.60 6.66 3.54
N GLY A 257 -10.92 6.76 3.30
CA GLY A 257 -11.52 7.92 2.67
C GLY A 257 -11.32 9.22 3.45
N TYR A 258 -10.95 9.19 4.72
CA TYR A 258 -10.42 10.37 5.44
C TYR A 258 -8.95 10.59 5.04
N HIS A 259 -8.71 10.74 3.74
CA HIS A 259 -7.36 10.57 3.17
C HIS A 259 -6.48 11.80 3.36
N VAL A 260 -7.08 12.99 3.32
CA VAL A 260 -6.37 14.24 3.66
C VAL A 260 -5.92 14.19 5.11
N GLU A 261 -6.81 13.79 6.01
CA GLU A 261 -6.54 13.57 7.43
C GLU A 261 -5.44 12.52 7.63
N HIS A 262 -5.50 11.42 6.87
CA HIS A 262 -4.50 10.36 6.91
C HIS A 262 -3.11 10.85 6.51
N HIS A 263 -2.98 11.59 5.41
CA HIS A 263 -1.69 12.15 4.98
C HIS A 263 -1.12 13.17 5.97
N ASP A 264 -1.99 13.96 6.61
CA ASP A 264 -1.56 14.84 7.68
C ASP A 264 -1.03 14.04 8.88
N PHE A 265 -1.66 12.92 9.24
CA PHE A 265 -1.28 12.15 10.42
C PHE A 265 -1.32 10.63 10.18
N PRO A 266 -0.32 10.07 9.47
CA PRO A 266 -0.35 8.66 9.06
C PRO A 266 -0.27 7.66 10.22
N TYR A 267 0.16 8.13 11.40
CA TYR A 267 0.22 7.31 12.63
C TYR A 267 -1.09 7.31 13.45
N ILE A 268 -2.14 7.99 12.98
CA ILE A 268 -3.50 7.84 13.50
C ILE A 268 -4.14 6.64 12.79
N PRO A 269 -4.57 5.60 13.52
CA PRO A 269 -5.28 4.47 12.92
C PRO A 269 -6.55 4.95 12.19
N GLY A 270 -6.93 4.27 11.11
CA GLY A 270 -8.09 4.66 10.30
C GLY A 270 -9.36 4.87 11.13
N ARG A 271 -9.57 4.04 12.16
CA ARG A 271 -10.67 4.16 13.13
C ARG A 271 -10.81 5.56 13.76
N ASP A 272 -9.70 6.26 13.98
CA ASP A 272 -9.65 7.51 14.72
C ASP A 272 -9.52 8.76 13.82
N LEU A 273 -9.36 8.59 12.50
CA LEU A 273 -9.37 9.70 11.54
C LEU A 273 -10.65 10.57 11.60
N PRO A 274 -11.87 10.02 11.82
CA PRO A 274 -13.05 10.84 12.04
C PRO A 274 -12.95 11.77 13.26
N LYS A 275 -12.20 11.35 14.30
CA LYS A 275 -11.97 12.18 15.50
C LYS A 275 -11.00 13.32 15.21
N LEU A 276 -9.98 13.08 14.39
CA LEU A 276 -9.08 14.14 13.91
C LEU A 276 -9.87 15.20 13.14
N ARG A 277 -10.71 14.77 12.19
CA ARG A 277 -11.57 15.69 11.43
C ARG A 277 -12.46 16.53 12.35
N ALA A 278 -13.08 15.91 13.35
CA ALA A 278 -13.95 16.60 14.31
C ALA A 278 -13.19 17.55 15.25
N MET A 279 -11.91 17.29 15.52
CA MET A 279 -11.06 18.12 16.38
C MET A 279 -10.60 19.40 15.69
N ALA A 280 -10.28 19.31 14.39
CA ALA A 280 -9.73 20.43 13.61
C ALA A 280 -10.53 20.67 12.31
N PRO A 281 -11.87 20.86 12.38
CA PRO A 281 -12.74 20.90 11.21
C PRO A 281 -12.37 22.00 10.20
N GLU A 282 -11.85 23.13 10.65
CA GLU A 282 -11.47 24.26 9.82
C GLU A 282 -10.39 23.94 8.79
N TYR A 283 -9.61 22.88 9.03
CA TYR A 283 -8.56 22.41 8.12
C TYR A 283 -9.09 21.49 7.01
N TYR A 284 -10.31 20.97 7.16
CA TYR A 284 -10.86 19.92 6.30
C TYR A 284 -12.27 20.21 5.74
N GLU A 285 -13.00 21.19 6.26
CA GLU A 285 -14.37 21.50 5.83
C GLU A 285 -14.44 22.19 4.46
N ASN A 286 -13.47 23.07 4.19
CA ASN A 286 -13.43 23.87 2.96
C ASN A 286 -12.67 23.20 1.80
N LEU A 287 -12.13 22.00 2.01
CA LEU A 287 -11.47 21.23 0.97
C LEU A 287 -12.49 20.55 0.06
N LEU A 288 -12.15 20.42 -1.23
CA LEU A 288 -12.95 19.62 -2.14
C LEU A 288 -12.94 18.16 -1.66
N LYS A 289 -14.11 17.54 -1.65
CA LYS A 289 -14.32 16.16 -1.24
C LYS A 289 -15.15 15.42 -2.27
N HIS A 290 -14.92 14.13 -2.40
CA HIS A 290 -15.72 13.26 -3.24
C HIS A 290 -16.95 12.72 -2.50
N THR A 291 -18.01 12.45 -3.25
CA THR A 291 -19.29 11.94 -2.72
C THR A 291 -19.66 10.58 -3.30
N SER A 292 -19.04 10.15 -4.40
CA SER A 292 -19.34 8.87 -5.06
C SER A 292 -18.11 8.28 -5.75
N MET A 293 -17.70 7.08 -5.35
CA MET A 293 -16.59 6.35 -5.97
C MET A 293 -16.86 5.97 -7.43
N MET A 294 -18.11 5.67 -7.77
CA MET A 294 -18.49 5.35 -9.15
C MET A 294 -18.46 6.59 -10.05
N GLN A 295 -18.83 7.76 -9.50
CA GLN A 295 -18.74 9.03 -10.22
C GLN A 295 -17.29 9.37 -10.55
N ILE A 296 -16.36 9.15 -9.60
CA ILE A 296 -14.92 9.37 -9.81
C ILE A 296 -14.39 8.55 -10.98
N LEU A 297 -14.70 7.24 -11.02
CA LEU A 297 -14.27 6.36 -12.12
C LEU A 297 -14.85 6.81 -13.46
N THR A 298 -16.13 7.18 -13.48
CA THR A 298 -16.80 7.69 -14.68
C THR A 298 -16.15 8.98 -15.15
N GLU A 299 -15.96 9.94 -14.24
CA GLU A 299 -15.35 11.24 -14.51
C GLU A 299 -13.92 11.09 -15.03
N PHE A 300 -13.13 10.21 -14.43
CA PHE A 300 -11.79 9.89 -14.93
C PHE A 300 -11.83 9.45 -16.40
N VAL A 301 -12.77 8.58 -16.77
CA VAL A 301 -12.89 8.05 -18.14
C VAL A 301 -13.43 9.11 -19.11
N VAL A 302 -14.48 9.85 -18.75
CA VAL A 302 -15.21 10.70 -19.71
C VAL A 302 -14.75 12.14 -19.75
N ASN A 303 -14.24 12.70 -18.65
CA ASN A 303 -13.86 14.11 -18.57
C ASN A 303 -12.50 14.34 -19.25
N PRO A 304 -12.39 15.21 -20.27
CA PRO A 304 -11.12 15.53 -20.92
C PRO A 304 -10.10 16.19 -19.97
N ALA A 305 -10.54 16.86 -18.91
CA ALA A 305 -9.63 17.42 -17.91
C ALA A 305 -8.93 16.34 -17.06
N MET A 306 -9.48 15.11 -17.06
CA MET A 306 -8.98 13.97 -16.29
C MET A 306 -8.24 12.97 -17.17
N GLY A 307 -7.21 12.37 -16.60
CA GLY A 307 -6.37 11.35 -17.21
C GLY A 307 -5.08 11.19 -16.39
N PRO A 308 -4.12 10.36 -16.82
CA PRO A 308 -2.91 10.12 -16.02
C PRO A 308 -2.06 11.39 -15.78
N TYR A 309 -2.14 12.39 -16.67
CA TYR A 309 -1.52 13.73 -16.46
C TYR A 309 -2.18 14.59 -15.38
N ALA A 310 -3.39 14.27 -14.92
CA ALA A 310 -4.09 15.04 -13.88
C ALA A 310 -3.53 14.72 -12.49
N ARG A 311 -2.22 14.92 -12.32
CA ARG A 311 -1.43 14.71 -11.10
C ARG A 311 -0.49 15.89 -10.93
N LEU A 312 -0.37 16.38 -9.70
CA LEU A 312 0.64 17.39 -9.39
C LEU A 312 2.02 16.76 -9.30
N LYS A 313 3.02 17.46 -9.82
CA LYS A 313 4.43 17.10 -9.73
C LYS A 313 5.28 18.25 -9.26
N ARG A 314 6.39 17.93 -8.59
CA ARG A 314 7.37 18.87 -8.07
C ARG A 314 8.77 18.29 -8.21
N LYS A 315 9.77 19.17 -8.19
CA LYS A 315 11.17 18.76 -8.28
C LYS A 315 11.57 17.95 -7.03
N PRO A 316 12.33 16.86 -7.19
CA PRO A 316 12.78 16.07 -6.06
C PRO A 316 13.78 16.86 -5.22
N ARG A 317 13.65 16.80 -3.90
CA ARG A 317 14.56 17.45 -2.95
C ARG A 317 15.73 16.58 -2.52
N VAL A 318 15.63 15.27 -2.75
CA VAL A 318 16.68 14.27 -2.48
C VAL A 318 16.93 13.41 -3.71
N ALA A 319 18.14 12.83 -3.80
CA ALA A 319 18.46 11.88 -4.85
C ALA A 319 17.81 10.51 -4.56
N GLN A 320 17.64 9.70 -5.61
CA GLN A 320 17.29 8.29 -5.47
C GLN A 320 18.45 7.51 -4.83
N GLU A 321 18.11 6.53 -4.00
CA GLU A 321 19.05 5.64 -3.32
C GLU A 321 18.82 4.17 -3.72
N PHE A 322 19.90 3.41 -3.90
CA PHE A 322 19.85 1.98 -4.16
C PHE A 322 20.75 1.23 -3.18
N TYR A 323 20.16 0.66 -2.13
CA TYR A 323 20.84 -0.16 -1.14
C TYR A 323 19.97 -1.35 -0.70
N GLY A 324 20.62 -2.45 -0.35
CA GLY A 324 19.96 -3.62 0.24
C GLY A 324 19.58 -3.38 1.69
N ASN A 325 18.42 -3.87 2.11
CA ASN A 325 18.00 -3.87 3.52
C ASN A 325 17.73 -5.31 3.95
N TYR A 326 18.50 -5.78 4.94
CA TYR A 326 18.49 -7.16 5.43
C TYR A 326 18.02 -7.20 6.88
N GLN A 327 16.72 -6.96 7.11
CA GLN A 327 16.17 -6.85 8.46
C GLN A 327 16.25 -8.15 9.27
N LEU A 328 16.20 -9.31 8.61
CA LEU A 328 16.31 -10.64 9.22
C LEU A 328 17.77 -11.00 9.51
N PHE A 329 18.74 -10.41 8.81
CA PHE A 329 20.16 -10.72 9.01
C PHE A 329 20.61 -10.43 10.44
N GLU A 330 20.15 -9.34 11.05
CA GLU A 330 20.43 -9.02 12.46
C GLU A 330 19.94 -10.12 13.42
N TYR A 331 18.80 -10.76 13.11
CA TYR A 331 18.26 -11.86 13.91
C TYR A 331 19.04 -13.16 13.71
N VAL A 332 19.46 -13.44 12.47
CA VAL A 332 20.33 -14.57 12.16
C VAL A 332 21.67 -14.40 12.86
N GLU A 333 22.30 -13.22 12.79
CA GLU A 333 23.54 -12.90 13.48
C GLU A 333 23.37 -13.04 15.01
N GLY A 334 22.29 -12.51 15.58
CA GLY A 334 21.96 -12.67 16.99
C GLY A 334 21.80 -14.14 17.41
N PHE A 335 21.14 -14.95 16.57
CA PHE A 335 21.01 -16.40 16.79
C PHE A 335 22.37 -17.11 16.70
N LEU A 336 23.19 -16.82 15.69
CA LEU A 336 24.53 -17.37 15.53
C LEU A 336 25.45 -17.01 16.71
N HIS A 337 25.31 -15.80 17.26
CA HIS A 337 25.94 -15.41 18.52
C HIS A 337 25.44 -16.23 19.70
N HIS A 338 24.13 -16.44 19.82
CA HIS A 338 23.51 -17.20 20.90
C HIS A 338 23.96 -18.66 20.93
N ILE A 339 24.01 -19.33 19.77
CA ILE A 339 24.47 -20.73 19.66
C ILE A 339 26.00 -20.87 19.67
N GLY A 340 26.73 -19.77 19.82
CA GLY A 340 28.18 -19.79 19.99
C GLY A 340 28.99 -20.02 18.71
N VAL A 341 28.40 -19.91 17.51
CA VAL A 341 29.12 -20.08 16.23
C VAL A 341 30.33 -19.14 16.15
N TYR A 342 30.18 -17.86 16.52
CA TYR A 342 31.30 -16.92 16.52
C TYR A 342 32.36 -17.23 17.60
N ARG A 343 31.97 -17.85 18.72
CA ARG A 343 32.94 -18.33 19.72
C ARG A 343 33.75 -19.50 19.16
N LEU A 344 33.09 -20.44 18.48
CA LEU A 344 33.74 -21.56 17.79
C LEU A 344 34.66 -21.06 16.68
N GLN A 345 34.22 -20.08 15.88
CA GLN A 345 35.04 -19.47 14.84
C GLN A 345 36.29 -18.81 15.43
N LYS A 346 36.16 -18.02 16.50
CA LYS A 346 37.31 -17.39 17.18
C LYS A 346 38.24 -18.43 17.81
N PHE A 347 37.70 -19.50 18.39
CA PHE A 347 38.49 -20.62 18.89
C PHE A 347 39.28 -21.29 17.75
N ALA A 348 38.62 -21.62 16.65
CA ALA A 348 39.25 -22.22 15.48
C ALA A 348 40.35 -21.31 14.91
N VAL A 349 40.08 -20.01 14.73
CA VAL A 349 41.09 -19.04 14.28
C VAL A 349 42.28 -19.01 15.23
N ASN A 350 42.09 -18.95 16.56
CA ASN A 350 43.21 -18.94 17.50
C ASN A 350 44.03 -20.26 17.51
N VAL A 351 43.36 -21.40 17.34
CA VAL A 351 44.05 -22.71 17.29
C VAL A 351 44.82 -22.86 15.98
N PHE A 352 44.25 -22.43 14.85
CA PHE A 352 44.85 -22.57 13.52
C PHE A 352 45.64 -21.35 13.04
N ASP A 353 45.71 -20.26 13.80
CA ASP A 353 46.58 -19.13 13.50
C ASP A 353 48.04 -19.59 13.57
N LEU A 354 48.65 -19.71 12.39
CA LEU A 354 50.05 -20.11 12.21
C LEU A 354 51.04 -19.04 12.68
N ASN A 355 50.57 -17.79 12.86
CA ASN A 355 51.39 -16.68 13.34
C ASN A 355 51.38 -16.54 14.87
N ASN A 356 50.48 -17.22 15.58
CA ASN A 356 50.35 -17.14 17.04
C ASN A 356 51.18 -18.22 17.76
N ASN A 357 52.45 -18.38 17.36
CA ASN A 357 53.36 -19.40 17.92
C ASN A 357 53.84 -19.09 19.36
N SER A 358 53.67 -17.87 19.87
CA SER A 358 54.14 -17.50 21.21
C SER A 358 53.27 -18.02 22.37
N LYS A 359 52.08 -18.58 22.08
CA LYS A 359 51.19 -19.17 23.10
C LYS A 359 51.01 -20.69 23.00
N LYS A 360 51.63 -21.35 22.02
CA LYS A 360 51.53 -22.82 21.84
C LYS A 360 52.57 -23.62 22.64
N LEU A 361 53.47 -22.95 23.35
CA LEU A 361 54.56 -23.58 24.11
C LEU A 361 54.66 -22.97 25.52
N ASN A 362 53.73 -23.34 26.40
CA ASN A 362 53.92 -23.41 27.85
C ASN A 362 52.89 -24.36 28.45
#